data_AF-A0A497BCA6-F1
#
_entry.id   AF-A0A497BCA6-F1
#
_cell.length_a   1.000
_cell.length_b   1.000
_cell.length_c   1.000
_cell.angle_alpha   90.00
_cell.angle_beta   90.00
_cell.angle_gamma   90.00
#
_symmetry.space_group_name_H-M   'P 1'
#
loop_
_entity.id
_entity.type
_entity.pdbx_description
1 polymer ?
#
loop_
_entity_poly.entity_id
_entity_poly.type
_entity_poly.pdbx_seq_one_letter_code
_entity_poly.pdbx_strand_id
1 'polypeptide(L)'
;MNRWRSFITAIIIVVALLGNVSAAYSQQLPQQSSNCEYFTETRHWVCGEFLDFYNTRGGLETFGFPLSSAFDDPARGLRVQYFQHARMELHPTNPDPYKVLLGLLVDELGYRFPAARPEQIPAFSSSFHHYFSETGHVVSYAFLDYFREAGGLDIFGYPRSEFMYENGYIVQYFQRARMEWHPENPSGPQMRLTNLGEIYIERFNVPREYLQAEPAQNRVQGGGTEGGGQQEPELSVTKLNVSASVRYAITGRQGTQTVFVYVNDQQHRPVRGADVKMVVHYQSGDQRYDFEPTNDSGFTKRSFEIQSSPPGQKVVIDVTVTYSDFTSTTQTFFLPWL
;
A
#
# COMPACT_ATOMS: atom_id res chain seq x y z
N MET A 1 -53.62 78.55 0.80
CA MET A 1 -53.21 79.78 1.49
C MET A 1 -51.95 79.51 2.31
N ASN A 2 -50.91 80.32 2.06
CA ASN A 2 -49.76 80.70 2.90
C ASN A 2 -48.85 79.60 3.48
N ARG A 3 -47.55 79.48 3.11
CA ARG A 3 -46.39 80.40 3.34
C ARG A 3 -46.17 80.62 4.84
N TRP A 4 -45.00 80.57 5.49
CA TRP A 4 -43.56 80.43 5.17
C TRP A 4 -42.83 80.64 6.53
N ARG A 5 -41.63 80.06 6.73
CA ARG A 5 -40.50 80.46 7.66
C ARG A 5 -40.48 79.73 9.01
N SER A 6 -39.36 79.22 9.56
CA SER A 6 -37.93 79.42 9.25
C SER A 6 -36.98 78.58 10.15
N PHE A 7 -35.73 78.40 9.70
CA PHE A 7 -34.45 78.08 10.41
C PHE A 7 -34.27 76.68 11.05
N ILE A 8 -33.47 75.75 10.48
CA ILE A 8 -31.98 75.62 10.45
C ILE A 8 -31.34 75.52 11.85
N THR A 9 -31.04 74.30 12.27
CA THR A 9 -29.73 73.96 12.87
C THR A 9 -29.37 72.51 12.56
N ALA A 10 -28.19 72.34 11.97
CA ALA A 10 -27.64 71.09 11.47
C ALA A 10 -27.00 70.25 12.59
N ILE A 11 -27.20 68.94 12.57
CA ILE A 11 -26.26 67.97 13.14
C ILE A 11 -26.15 66.79 12.18
N ILE A 12 -24.93 66.59 11.68
CA ILE A 12 -24.44 65.50 10.82
C ILE A 12 -24.11 64.30 11.71
N ILE A 13 -24.40 63.07 11.24
CA ILE A 13 -23.67 61.78 11.39
C ILE A 13 -24.53 60.72 10.66
N VAL A 14 -24.27 60.39 9.38
CA VAL A 14 -23.47 59.24 8.87
C VAL A 14 -23.86 57.91 9.55
N VAL A 15 -24.42 56.92 8.84
CA VAL A 15 -23.76 55.67 8.36
C VAL A 15 -24.94 54.83 7.78
N ALA A 16 -25.07 54.54 6.49
CA ALA A 16 -24.32 53.68 5.57
C ALA A 16 -25.22 52.51 5.09
N LEU A 17 -25.11 52.21 3.81
CA LEU A 17 -25.94 51.31 3.03
C LEU A 17 -25.85 49.85 3.49
N LEU A 18 -26.99 49.18 3.53
CA LEU A 18 -27.12 47.73 3.64
C LEU A 18 -26.62 47.07 2.35
N GLY A 19 -25.33 46.75 2.30
CA GLY A 19 -24.78 45.81 1.33
C GLY A 19 -24.97 44.38 1.85
N ASN A 20 -25.77 43.58 1.17
CA ASN A 20 -25.81 42.13 1.35
C ASN A 20 -24.47 41.55 0.93
N VAL A 21 -23.58 41.32 1.90
CA VAL A 21 -22.38 40.49 1.69
C VAL A 21 -22.82 39.05 1.87
N SER A 22 -23.08 38.38 0.76
CA SER A 22 -23.11 36.91 0.73
C SER A 22 -21.73 36.43 1.15
N ALA A 23 -21.59 36.04 2.42
CA ALA A 23 -20.43 35.31 2.88
C ALA A 23 -20.46 33.94 2.18
N ALA A 24 -19.77 33.86 1.04
CA ALA A 24 -19.36 32.59 0.49
C ALA A 24 -18.46 31.95 1.55
N TYR A 25 -19.01 31.01 2.31
CA TYR A 25 -18.21 30.08 3.09
C TYR A 25 -17.41 29.26 2.08
N SER A 26 -16.20 29.72 1.77
CA SER A 26 -15.17 28.83 1.26
C SER A 26 -14.97 27.78 2.34
N GLN A 27 -15.53 26.60 2.16
CA GLN A 27 -15.05 25.42 2.85
C GLN A 27 -13.63 25.21 2.34
N GLN A 28 -12.66 25.84 3.02
CA GLN A 28 -11.27 25.45 2.93
C GLN A 28 -11.23 24.01 3.40
N LEU A 29 -11.15 23.09 2.43
CA LEU A 29 -10.63 21.75 2.64
C LEU A 29 -9.38 21.91 3.51
N PRO A 30 -9.28 21.22 4.66
CA PRO A 30 -8.11 21.33 5.52
C PRO A 30 -6.88 21.09 4.64
N GLN A 31 -5.94 22.04 4.67
CA GLN A 31 -4.70 21.94 3.91
C GLN A 31 -4.04 20.62 4.29
N GLN A 32 -4.06 19.66 3.36
CA GLN A 32 -3.29 18.44 3.46
C GLN A 32 -1.84 18.84 3.70
N SER A 33 -1.29 18.34 4.81
CA SER A 33 0.10 18.47 5.20
C SER A 33 1.04 18.42 4.01
N SER A 34 2.03 19.31 3.98
CA SER A 34 3.14 19.28 3.03
C SER A 34 4.04 18.03 3.14
N ASN A 35 3.72 17.11 4.06
CA ASN A 35 4.40 15.83 4.23
C ASN A 35 3.67 14.74 3.42
N CYS A 36 4.22 14.41 2.26
CA CYS A 36 3.72 13.37 1.38
C CYS A 36 4.91 12.60 0.78
N GLU A 37 4.76 11.30 0.64
CA GLU A 37 5.71 10.41 -0.02
C GLU A 37 5.01 9.70 -1.18
N TYR A 38 5.69 9.68 -2.33
CA TYR A 38 5.20 9.00 -3.53
C TYR A 38 5.90 7.66 -3.67
N PHE A 39 5.11 6.60 -3.72
CA PHE A 39 5.58 5.24 -3.93
C PHE A 39 5.55 4.95 -5.43
N THR A 40 6.72 4.98 -6.07
CA THR A 40 6.85 4.82 -7.52
C THR A 40 6.38 3.45 -8.01
N GLU A 41 6.49 2.44 -7.16
CA GLU A 41 6.20 1.03 -7.42
C GLU A 41 4.71 0.80 -7.65
N THR A 42 3.86 1.53 -6.92
CA THR A 42 2.39 1.44 -7.06
C THR A 42 1.78 2.71 -7.60
N ARG A 43 2.56 3.79 -7.72
CA ARG A 43 2.13 5.13 -8.14
C ARG A 43 1.03 5.70 -7.25
N HIS A 44 1.23 5.62 -5.94
CA HIS A 44 0.31 6.18 -4.96
C HIS A 44 1.04 7.07 -3.97
N TRP A 45 0.35 8.08 -3.48
CA TRP A 45 0.84 8.98 -2.44
C TRP A 45 0.37 8.53 -1.06
N VAL A 46 1.25 8.59 -0.07
CA VAL A 46 0.89 8.50 1.34
C VAL A 46 1.24 9.84 1.98
N CYS A 47 0.30 10.44 2.71
CA CYS A 47 0.43 11.80 3.21
C CYS A 47 0.02 11.91 4.68
N GLY A 48 0.57 12.91 5.37
CA GLY A 48 0.15 13.33 6.70
C GLY A 48 0.17 12.20 7.72
N GLU A 49 -0.91 12.08 8.51
CA GLU A 49 -1.05 11.10 9.59
C GLU A 49 -0.80 9.65 9.13
N PHE A 50 -1.18 9.29 7.89
CA PHE A 50 -0.89 7.96 7.35
C PHE A 50 0.59 7.77 7.04
N LEU A 51 1.28 8.80 6.54
CA LEU A 51 2.71 8.73 6.28
C LEU A 51 3.51 8.67 7.58
N ASP A 52 3.12 9.48 8.56
CA ASP A 52 3.76 9.50 9.88
C ASP A 52 3.57 8.14 10.57
N PHE A 53 2.36 7.57 10.53
CA PHE A 53 2.10 6.23 11.05
C PHE A 53 2.91 5.16 10.29
N TYR A 54 2.90 5.19 8.95
CA TYR A 54 3.66 4.25 8.13
C TYR A 54 5.15 4.25 8.50
N ASN A 55 5.77 5.42 8.56
CA ASN A 55 7.21 5.56 8.83
C ASN A 55 7.59 5.19 10.28
N THR A 56 6.71 5.44 11.24
CA THR A 56 7.02 5.19 12.67
C THR A 56 6.64 3.80 13.16
N ARG A 57 5.74 3.09 12.48
CA ARG A 57 5.13 1.84 12.97
C ARG A 57 5.55 0.57 12.23
N GLY A 58 6.38 0.68 11.20
CA GLY A 58 6.97 -0.52 10.57
C GLY A 58 7.21 -0.43 9.06
N GLY A 59 6.76 0.64 8.40
CA GLY A 59 7.04 0.94 7.00
C GLY A 59 6.72 -0.21 6.06
N LEU A 60 7.62 -0.41 5.08
CA LEU A 60 7.44 -1.37 4.00
C LEU A 60 7.32 -2.82 4.51
N GLU A 61 8.13 -3.22 5.49
CA GLU A 61 8.12 -4.60 6.01
C GLU A 61 6.77 -4.96 6.65
N THR A 62 6.12 -3.99 7.32
CA THR A 62 4.86 -4.23 8.03
C THR A 62 3.64 -4.01 7.15
N PHE A 63 3.62 -2.92 6.37
CA PHE A 63 2.42 -2.53 5.64
C PHE A 63 2.46 -2.87 4.14
N GLY A 64 3.67 -3.02 3.58
CA GLY A 64 3.88 -3.11 2.14
C GLY A 64 3.54 -1.82 1.40
N PHE A 65 3.54 -1.85 0.08
CA PHE A 65 3.28 -0.65 -0.72
C PHE A 65 1.81 -0.19 -0.64
N PRO A 66 1.52 1.13 -0.77
CA PRO A 66 0.14 1.61 -0.88
C PRO A 66 -0.52 1.10 -2.17
N LEU A 67 -1.76 0.64 -2.07
CA LEU A 67 -2.58 0.13 -3.18
C LEU A 67 -3.70 1.06 -3.59
N SER A 68 -3.95 2.08 -2.78
CA SER A 68 -4.95 3.10 -3.06
C SER A 68 -4.46 4.47 -2.62
N SER A 69 -5.14 5.50 -3.10
CA SER A 69 -5.08 6.84 -2.51
C SER A 69 -5.87 6.86 -1.21
N ALA A 70 -5.63 7.86 -0.36
CA ALA A 70 -6.44 8.06 0.83
C ALA A 70 -7.81 8.67 0.47
N PHE A 71 -8.90 8.05 0.90
CA PHE A 71 -10.27 8.49 0.60
C PHE A 71 -11.22 8.30 1.78
N ASP A 72 -12.34 9.03 1.77
CA ASP A 72 -13.38 8.88 2.78
C ASP A 72 -14.28 7.72 2.40
N ASP A 73 -14.21 6.61 3.15
CA ASP A 73 -14.98 5.41 2.91
C ASP A 73 -16.40 5.57 3.48
N PRO A 74 -17.44 5.69 2.64
CA PRO A 74 -18.80 5.92 3.11
C PRO A 74 -19.37 4.73 3.89
N ALA A 75 -18.88 3.50 3.68
CA ALA A 75 -19.33 2.33 4.43
C ALA A 75 -18.82 2.34 5.87
N ARG A 76 -17.70 3.03 6.13
CA ARG A 76 -17.05 3.12 7.44
C ARG A 76 -17.21 4.47 8.12
N GLY A 77 -17.47 5.52 7.35
CA GLY A 77 -17.46 6.90 7.84
C GLY A 77 -16.06 7.36 8.28
N LEU A 78 -15.00 6.76 7.73
CA LEU A 78 -13.61 7.01 8.08
C LEU A 78 -12.82 7.33 6.82
N ARG A 79 -11.79 8.16 6.95
CA ARG A 79 -10.75 8.26 5.91
C ARG A 79 -9.87 7.03 5.99
N VAL A 80 -9.65 6.35 4.86
CA VAL A 80 -8.88 5.11 4.79
C VAL A 80 -7.87 5.14 3.66
N GLN A 81 -6.85 4.30 3.75
CA GLN A 81 -5.95 3.97 2.66
C GLN A 81 -5.56 2.49 2.72
N TYR A 82 -5.56 1.82 1.57
CA TYR A 82 -5.18 0.41 1.48
C TYR A 82 -3.70 0.29 1.12
N PHE A 83 -3.05 -0.69 1.73
CA PHE A 83 -1.67 -1.12 1.50
C PHE A 83 -1.66 -2.63 1.24
N GLN A 84 -0.53 -3.21 0.84
CA GLN A 84 -0.47 -4.64 0.54
C GLN A 84 -0.89 -5.53 1.71
N HIS A 85 -0.39 -5.24 2.92
CA HIS A 85 -0.65 -6.08 4.09
C HIS A 85 -1.80 -5.57 4.97
N ALA A 86 -2.23 -4.31 4.81
CA ALA A 86 -3.13 -3.66 5.77
C ALA A 86 -4.04 -2.58 5.15
N ARG A 87 -5.01 -2.12 5.93
CA ARG A 87 -5.77 -0.89 5.68
C ARG A 87 -5.57 0.05 6.86
N MET A 88 -5.13 1.28 6.62
CA MET A 88 -5.06 2.33 7.63
C MET A 88 -6.38 3.11 7.68
N GLU A 89 -6.78 3.50 8.88
CA GLU A 89 -8.04 4.18 9.19
C GLU A 89 -7.78 5.38 10.09
N LEU A 90 -8.25 6.57 9.68
CA LEU A 90 -8.07 7.80 10.42
C LEU A 90 -9.26 8.06 11.37
N HIS A 91 -8.96 8.15 12.65
CA HIS A 91 -9.84 8.48 13.76
C HIS A 91 -9.41 9.83 14.36
N PRO A 92 -9.82 10.97 13.77
CA PRO A 92 -9.29 12.28 14.15
C PRO A 92 -9.68 12.72 15.57
N THR A 93 -10.70 12.09 16.15
CA THR A 93 -11.16 12.35 17.53
C THR A 93 -10.39 11.56 18.58
N ASN A 94 -9.55 10.61 18.19
CA ASN A 94 -8.73 9.86 19.13
C ASN A 94 -7.54 10.71 19.60
N PRO A 95 -7.06 10.51 20.84
CA PRO A 95 -5.82 11.12 21.29
C PRO A 95 -4.63 10.51 20.54
N ASP A 96 -3.56 11.29 20.40
CA ASP A 96 -2.27 10.76 19.96
C ASP A 96 -1.77 9.66 20.92
N PRO A 97 -1.11 8.59 20.42
CA PRO A 97 -0.77 8.32 19.01
C PRO A 97 -1.85 7.50 18.25
N TYR A 98 -3.08 7.40 18.76
CA TYR A 98 -4.12 6.49 18.26
C TYR A 98 -5.06 7.10 17.22
N LYS A 99 -4.63 8.17 16.54
CA LYS A 99 -5.38 8.77 15.43
C LYS A 99 -5.40 7.88 14.20
N VAL A 100 -4.38 7.06 13.98
CA VAL A 100 -4.37 6.05 12.92
C VAL A 100 -4.45 4.67 13.54
N LEU A 101 -5.43 3.88 13.12
CA LEU A 101 -5.59 2.49 13.47
C LEU A 101 -5.61 1.63 12.21
N LEU A 102 -5.45 0.32 12.38
CA LEU A 102 -5.54 -0.63 11.27
C LEU A 102 -6.87 -1.36 11.29
N GLY A 103 -7.45 -1.51 10.10
CA GLY A 103 -8.67 -2.26 9.88
C GLY A 103 -8.51 -3.74 10.24
N LEU A 104 -9.57 -4.35 10.78
CA LEU A 104 -9.59 -5.74 11.24
C LEU A 104 -9.79 -6.70 10.05
N LEU A 105 -8.87 -6.68 9.08
CA LEU A 105 -9.07 -7.32 7.77
C LEU A 105 -9.36 -8.83 7.88
N VAL A 106 -8.75 -9.55 8.82
CA VAL A 106 -9.04 -10.98 9.02
C VAL A 106 -10.47 -11.20 9.46
N ASP A 107 -10.97 -10.34 10.36
CA ASP A 107 -12.34 -10.44 10.86
C ASP A 107 -13.37 -10.10 9.78
N GLU A 108 -13.07 -9.09 8.96
CA GLU A 108 -13.92 -8.64 7.84
C GLU A 108 -13.91 -9.63 6.66
N LEU A 109 -12.78 -10.28 6.39
CA LEU A 109 -12.67 -11.36 5.41
C LEU A 109 -13.41 -12.64 5.86
N GLY A 110 -13.88 -12.68 7.10
CA GLY A 110 -14.71 -13.77 7.61
C GLY A 110 -13.92 -15.01 8.01
N TYR A 111 -12.61 -14.88 8.25
CA TYR A 111 -11.85 -15.97 8.84
C TYR A 111 -12.30 -16.17 10.29
N ARG A 112 -12.61 -17.43 10.64
CA ARG A 112 -13.13 -17.82 11.95
C ARG A 112 -12.49 -19.14 12.36
N PHE A 113 -11.99 -19.18 13.59
CA PHE A 113 -11.36 -20.36 14.17
C PHE A 113 -11.89 -20.57 15.59
N PRO A 114 -11.94 -21.81 16.09
CA PRO A 114 -12.28 -22.08 17.48
C PRO A 114 -11.16 -21.59 18.41
N ALA A 115 -11.54 -21.18 19.63
CA ALA A 115 -10.58 -20.88 20.70
C ALA A 115 -9.66 -22.08 21.00
N ALA A 116 -8.51 -21.78 21.62
CA ALA A 116 -7.56 -22.78 22.09
C ALA A 116 -8.26 -23.81 22.99
N ARG A 117 -7.94 -25.08 22.77
CA ARG A 117 -8.38 -26.14 23.68
C ARG A 117 -7.64 -26.04 25.01
N PRO A 118 -8.21 -26.54 26.12
CA PRO A 118 -7.54 -26.48 27.42
C PRO A 118 -6.10 -27.02 27.43
N GLU A 119 -5.81 -28.03 26.60
CA GLU A 119 -4.47 -28.64 26.52
C GLU A 119 -3.45 -27.76 25.77
N GLN A 120 -3.92 -26.78 24.98
CA GLN A 120 -3.09 -25.82 24.25
C GLN A 120 -2.80 -24.57 25.09
N ILE A 121 -3.58 -24.31 26.13
CA ILE A 121 -3.43 -23.14 26.99
C ILE A 121 -2.27 -23.38 27.96
N PRO A 122 -1.21 -22.56 27.93
CA PRO A 122 -0.11 -22.70 28.89
C PRO A 122 -0.60 -22.36 30.30
N ALA A 123 -0.11 -23.09 31.31
CA ALA A 123 -0.47 -22.84 32.72
C ALA A 123 -0.14 -21.41 33.19
N PHE A 124 0.86 -20.79 32.59
CA PHE A 124 1.21 -19.39 32.78
C PHE A 124 1.85 -18.83 31.49
N SER A 125 1.67 -17.54 31.24
CA SER A 125 2.40 -16.85 30.17
C SER A 125 3.90 -16.83 30.47
N SER A 126 4.71 -17.06 29.45
CA SER A 126 6.18 -17.12 29.54
C SER A 126 6.83 -16.30 28.42
N SER A 127 8.17 -16.35 28.34
CA SER A 127 8.88 -15.81 27.18
C SER A 127 8.46 -16.48 25.88
N PHE A 128 8.04 -17.75 25.91
CA PHE A 128 7.75 -18.53 24.70
C PHE A 128 6.26 -18.66 24.37
N HIS A 129 5.37 -18.34 25.31
CA HIS A 129 3.94 -18.49 25.12
C HIS A 129 3.18 -17.34 25.78
N HIS A 130 2.17 -16.81 25.11
CA HIS A 130 1.25 -15.85 25.71
C HIS A 130 -0.19 -16.22 25.37
N TYR A 131 -1.00 -16.38 26.41
CA TYR A 131 -2.43 -16.64 26.27
C TYR A 131 -3.21 -15.32 26.34
N PHE A 132 -3.99 -15.04 25.30
CA PHE A 132 -4.86 -13.87 25.21
C PHE A 132 -6.28 -14.28 25.60
N SER A 133 -6.66 -13.99 26.84
CA SER A 133 -7.97 -14.35 27.39
C SER A 133 -9.15 -13.70 26.66
N GLU A 134 -8.91 -12.56 26.03
CA GLU A 134 -9.89 -11.74 25.31
C GLU A 134 -10.43 -12.43 24.07
N THR A 135 -9.62 -13.28 23.44
CA THR A 135 -10.02 -14.07 22.26
C THR A 135 -9.88 -15.57 22.47
N GLY A 136 -9.30 -16.01 23.59
CA GLY A 136 -9.11 -17.41 23.91
C GLY A 136 -8.04 -18.09 23.06
N HIS A 137 -7.02 -17.37 22.62
CA HIS A 137 -5.97 -17.89 21.73
C HIS A 137 -4.56 -17.71 22.30
N VAL A 138 -3.63 -18.56 21.86
CA VAL A 138 -2.23 -18.54 22.30
C VAL A 138 -1.31 -18.15 21.14
N VAL A 139 -0.36 -17.26 21.42
CA VAL A 139 0.75 -16.96 20.49
C VAL A 139 2.03 -17.52 21.09
N SER A 140 2.82 -18.21 20.27
CA SER A 140 3.99 -18.98 20.76
C SER A 140 5.23 -18.80 19.89
N TYR A 141 6.40 -18.97 20.50
CA TYR A 141 7.72 -19.02 19.85
C TYR A 141 7.97 -17.84 18.89
N ALA A 142 8.47 -18.10 17.68
CA ALA A 142 8.82 -17.10 16.69
C ALA A 142 7.66 -16.15 16.34
N PHE A 143 6.41 -16.62 16.41
CA PHE A 143 5.24 -15.75 16.22
C PHE A 143 5.09 -14.75 17.35
N LEU A 144 5.36 -15.16 18.60
CA LEU A 144 5.28 -14.29 19.77
C LEU A 144 6.42 -13.28 19.80
N ASP A 145 7.63 -13.70 19.40
CA ASP A 145 8.78 -12.82 19.28
C ASP A 145 8.53 -11.74 18.22
N TYR A 146 8.14 -12.16 17.00
CA TYR A 146 7.79 -11.21 15.94
C TYR A 146 6.63 -10.30 16.32
N PHE A 147 5.58 -10.84 16.95
CA PHE A 147 4.46 -10.04 17.45
C PHE A 147 4.94 -8.94 18.39
N ARG A 148 5.82 -9.24 19.35
CA ARG A 148 6.33 -8.26 20.31
C ARG A 148 7.22 -7.20 19.65
N GLU A 149 8.07 -7.62 18.72
CA GLU A 149 9.05 -6.75 18.07
C GLU A 149 8.43 -5.83 17.02
N ALA A 150 7.44 -6.33 16.26
CA ALA A 150 6.82 -5.61 15.14
C ALA A 150 5.55 -4.82 15.54
N GLY A 151 5.36 -4.54 16.84
CA GLY A 151 4.36 -3.57 17.33
C GLY A 151 3.12 -4.16 18.02
N GLY A 152 3.04 -5.48 18.19
CA GLY A 152 2.09 -6.15 19.08
C GLY A 152 0.63 -5.87 18.76
N LEU A 153 -0.16 -5.58 19.81
CA LEU A 153 -1.59 -5.35 19.69
C LEU A 153 -1.94 -4.14 18.79
N ASP A 154 -1.10 -3.11 18.77
CA ASP A 154 -1.36 -1.92 17.94
C ASP A 154 -1.37 -2.27 16.45
N ILE A 155 -0.49 -3.19 16.01
CA ILE A 155 -0.31 -3.56 14.61
C ILE A 155 -1.12 -4.81 14.24
N PHE A 156 -1.06 -5.86 15.04
CA PHE A 156 -1.66 -7.14 14.67
C PHE A 156 -3.05 -7.34 15.27
N GLY A 157 -3.36 -6.63 16.36
CA GLY A 157 -4.55 -6.90 17.17
C GLY A 157 -4.44 -8.24 17.90
N TYR A 158 -5.56 -8.72 18.43
CA TYR A 158 -5.57 -10.00 19.14
C TYR A 158 -5.39 -11.18 18.18
N PRO A 159 -4.80 -12.30 18.63
CA PRO A 159 -4.81 -13.54 17.86
C PRO A 159 -6.24 -14.05 17.63
N ARG A 160 -6.43 -14.69 16.49
CA ARG A 160 -7.70 -15.28 16.03
C ARG A 160 -7.58 -16.76 15.72
N SER A 161 -6.39 -17.32 15.81
CA SER A 161 -6.14 -18.74 15.67
C SER A 161 -4.92 -19.14 16.49
N GLU A 162 -4.75 -20.44 16.70
CA GLU A 162 -3.44 -21.03 16.97
C GLU A 162 -2.61 -21.04 15.68
N PHE A 163 -1.30 -21.28 15.76
CA PHE A 163 -0.53 -21.53 14.54
C PHE A 163 -0.97 -22.88 13.93
N MET A 164 -1.03 -22.94 12.60
CA MET A 164 -1.45 -24.14 11.85
C MET A 164 -0.70 -24.23 10.53
N TYR A 165 -0.68 -25.42 9.92
CA TYR A 165 -0.09 -25.59 8.60
C TYR A 165 -1.11 -25.30 7.50
N GLU A 166 -0.82 -24.35 6.62
CA GLU A 166 -1.69 -23.92 5.53
C GLU A 166 -0.85 -23.55 4.30
N ASN A 167 -1.19 -24.10 3.12
CA ASN A 167 -0.59 -23.76 1.82
C ASN A 167 0.96 -23.78 1.79
N GLY A 168 1.58 -24.70 2.53
CA GLY A 168 3.04 -24.83 2.55
C GLY A 168 3.75 -24.22 3.76
N TYR A 169 3.05 -23.39 4.55
CA TYR A 169 3.62 -22.62 5.65
C TYR A 169 2.96 -22.91 6.99
N ILE A 170 3.68 -22.67 8.08
CA ILE A 170 3.04 -22.51 9.39
C ILE A 170 2.56 -21.08 9.47
N VAL A 171 1.28 -20.88 9.75
CA VAL A 171 0.63 -19.56 9.74
C VAL A 171 -0.15 -19.34 11.01
N GLN A 172 -0.30 -18.08 11.40
CA GLN A 172 -1.18 -17.70 12.50
C GLN A 172 -1.95 -16.43 12.14
N TYR A 173 -3.26 -16.45 12.41
CA TYR A 173 -4.16 -15.35 12.13
C TYR A 173 -4.30 -14.46 13.38
N PHE A 174 -4.26 -13.16 13.14
CA PHE A 174 -4.54 -12.08 14.09
C PHE A 174 -5.68 -11.23 13.51
N GLN A 175 -6.27 -10.32 14.28
CA GLN A 175 -7.39 -9.53 13.78
C GLN A 175 -7.05 -8.68 12.54
N ARG A 176 -5.81 -8.18 12.46
CA ARG A 176 -5.36 -7.25 11.41
C ARG A 176 -4.38 -7.85 10.42
N ALA A 177 -3.84 -9.03 10.71
CA ALA A 177 -2.74 -9.63 9.96
C ALA A 177 -2.80 -11.16 9.97
N ARG A 178 -2.17 -11.78 8.97
CA ARG A 178 -1.84 -13.21 8.96
C ARG A 178 -0.33 -13.31 8.83
N MET A 179 0.30 -13.96 9.81
CA MET A 179 1.73 -14.19 9.84
C MET A 179 2.05 -15.54 9.21
N GLU A 180 3.13 -15.61 8.47
CA GLU A 180 3.63 -16.78 7.78
C GLU A 180 5.07 -17.05 8.20
N TRP A 181 5.35 -18.26 8.70
CA TRP A 181 6.69 -18.68 9.04
C TRP A 181 7.33 -19.45 7.87
N HIS A 182 8.51 -18.95 7.49
CA HIS A 182 9.34 -19.35 6.35
C HIS A 182 10.69 -19.92 6.85
N PRO A 183 10.73 -21.18 7.32
CA PRO A 183 11.96 -21.82 7.82
C PRO A 183 13.07 -21.95 6.78
N GLU A 184 12.72 -21.92 5.50
CA GLU A 184 13.61 -22.09 4.36
C GLU A 184 14.57 -20.92 4.14
N ASN A 185 14.40 -19.81 4.87
CA ASN A 185 15.26 -18.63 4.78
C ASN A 185 16.14 -18.48 6.05
N PRO A 186 17.19 -19.29 6.22
CA PRO A 186 18.02 -19.27 7.43
C PRO A 186 18.84 -17.98 7.60
N SER A 187 18.92 -17.13 6.56
CA SER A 187 19.70 -15.89 6.55
C SER A 187 18.87 -14.64 6.28
N GLY A 188 17.54 -14.75 6.19
CA GLY A 188 16.64 -13.61 6.01
C GLY A 188 15.43 -13.69 6.93
N PRO A 189 14.46 -12.77 6.77
CA PRO A 189 13.27 -12.76 7.63
C PRO A 189 12.52 -14.08 7.49
N GLN A 190 12.44 -14.81 8.60
CA GLN A 190 11.67 -16.06 8.70
C GLN A 190 10.19 -15.80 8.95
N MET A 191 9.81 -14.58 9.33
CA MET A 191 8.40 -14.19 9.48
C MET A 191 8.03 -13.22 8.37
N ARG A 192 6.87 -13.45 7.75
CA ARG A 192 6.29 -12.58 6.72
C ARG A 192 4.82 -12.33 7.00
N LEU A 193 4.28 -11.28 6.41
CA LEU A 193 2.87 -10.94 6.46
C LEU A 193 2.20 -11.26 5.13
N THR A 194 1.02 -11.85 5.20
CA THR A 194 0.18 -12.05 4.02
C THR A 194 -0.32 -10.71 3.48
N ASN A 195 -0.47 -10.61 2.16
CA ASN A 195 -1.06 -9.44 1.48
C ASN A 195 -2.58 -9.33 1.70
N LEU A 196 -3.02 -9.17 2.95
CA LEU A 196 -4.45 -9.10 3.30
C LEU A 196 -5.16 -7.90 2.67
N GLY A 197 -4.46 -6.80 2.42
CA GLY A 197 -5.05 -5.63 1.74
C GLY A 197 -5.35 -5.91 0.27
N GLU A 198 -4.46 -6.62 -0.44
CA GLU A 198 -4.72 -7.10 -1.80
C GLU A 198 -5.93 -8.04 -1.82
N ILE A 199 -5.95 -9.05 -0.93
CA ILE A 199 -7.05 -10.01 -0.81
C ILE A 199 -8.38 -9.30 -0.50
N TYR A 200 -8.34 -8.27 0.35
CA TYR A 200 -9.53 -7.48 0.68
C TYR A 200 -10.08 -6.74 -0.54
N ILE A 201 -9.22 -6.04 -1.29
CA ILE A 201 -9.60 -5.32 -2.51
C ILE A 201 -10.15 -6.29 -3.58
N GLU A 202 -9.59 -7.50 -3.70
CA GLU A 202 -10.07 -8.50 -4.66
C GLU A 202 -11.48 -9.01 -4.30
N ARG A 203 -11.79 -9.14 -3.00
CA ARG A 203 -13.05 -9.72 -2.53
C ARG A 203 -14.17 -8.70 -2.35
N PHE A 204 -13.83 -7.47 -2.00
CA PHE A 204 -14.78 -6.40 -1.68
C PHE A 204 -14.68 -5.26 -2.68
N ASN A 205 -15.81 -4.59 -2.92
CA ASN A 205 -15.91 -3.56 -3.95
C ASN A 205 -15.31 -2.21 -3.50
N VAL A 206 -13.99 -2.14 -3.38
CA VAL A 206 -13.26 -0.87 -3.17
C VAL A 206 -13.37 -0.04 -4.46
N PRO A 207 -13.76 1.25 -4.39
CA PRO A 207 -13.98 2.05 -5.59
C PRO A 207 -12.72 2.18 -6.44
N ARG A 208 -12.84 1.88 -7.73
CA ARG A 208 -11.70 1.75 -8.65
C ARG A 208 -10.95 3.06 -8.87
N GLU A 209 -11.61 4.19 -8.70
CA GLU A 209 -11.02 5.52 -8.79
C GLU A 209 -9.88 5.72 -7.78
N TYR A 210 -9.95 5.09 -6.61
CA TYR A 210 -8.91 5.20 -5.60
C TYR A 210 -7.78 4.19 -5.77
N LEU A 211 -7.99 3.13 -6.56
CA LEU A 211 -6.99 2.11 -6.89
C LEU A 211 -6.19 2.48 -8.14
N GLN A 212 -6.61 3.53 -8.84
CA GLN A 212 -5.93 4.01 -10.02
C GLN A 212 -4.66 4.73 -9.60
N ALA A 213 -3.56 4.29 -10.19
CA ALA A 213 -2.29 4.95 -10.07
C ALA A 213 -2.38 6.45 -10.39
N GLU A 214 -1.83 7.25 -9.51
CA GLU A 214 -1.76 8.69 -9.60
C GLU A 214 -0.43 9.14 -10.22
N PRO A 215 -0.41 10.22 -11.00
CA PRO A 215 0.84 10.81 -11.45
C PRO A 215 1.64 11.36 -10.25
N ALA A 216 2.97 11.30 -10.36
CA ALA A 216 3.87 12.07 -9.51
C ALA A 216 3.73 13.57 -9.83
N GLN A 217 2.63 14.20 -9.43
CA GLN A 217 2.49 15.64 -9.59
C GLN A 217 3.32 16.36 -8.51
N ASN A 218 4.15 17.31 -8.94
CA ASN A 218 4.63 18.38 -8.05
C ASN A 218 3.40 19.15 -7.56
N ARG A 219 2.87 18.80 -6.39
CA ARG A 219 1.76 19.53 -5.76
C ARG A 219 2.30 20.84 -5.17
N VAL A 220 2.80 21.71 -6.04
CA VAL A 220 3.03 23.13 -5.72
C VAL A 220 1.70 23.85 -5.95
N GLN A 221 1.36 24.68 -4.97
CA GLN A 221 0.13 25.45 -4.80
C GLN A 221 -0.51 25.99 -6.08
N GLY A 222 -1.84 25.99 -6.09
CA GLY A 222 -2.65 26.57 -7.15
C GLY A 222 -2.50 28.08 -7.29
N GLY A 223 -2.68 28.54 -8.53
CA GLY A 223 -2.94 29.92 -8.88
C GLY A 223 -2.55 30.24 -10.32
N GLY A 224 -3.53 30.39 -11.21
CA GLY A 224 -3.36 31.17 -12.46
C GLY A 224 -3.42 30.39 -13.78
N THR A 225 -4.64 30.31 -14.30
CA THR A 225 -5.13 30.28 -15.70
C THR A 225 -4.16 30.31 -16.90
N GLU A 226 -4.44 29.36 -17.81
CA GLU A 226 -4.40 29.40 -19.29
C GLU A 226 -3.07 29.46 -20.09
N GLY A 227 -2.94 28.45 -20.97
CA GLY A 227 -2.78 28.71 -22.40
C GLY A 227 -1.37 28.57 -22.98
N GLY A 228 -1.04 27.37 -23.47
CA GLY A 228 0.07 27.19 -24.39
C GLY A 228 0.34 25.72 -24.67
N GLY A 229 -0.02 25.25 -25.87
CA GLY A 229 0.41 23.94 -26.35
C GLY A 229 1.93 23.86 -26.34
N GLN A 230 2.48 23.20 -25.33
CA GLN A 230 3.89 22.86 -25.28
C GLN A 230 4.02 21.47 -25.88
N GLN A 231 4.76 21.38 -26.99
CA GLN A 231 5.38 20.15 -27.45
C GLN A 231 5.90 19.37 -26.24
N GLU A 232 5.42 18.15 -26.06
CA GLU A 232 5.93 17.23 -25.05
C GLU A 232 7.46 17.18 -25.21
N PRO A 233 8.24 17.54 -24.17
CA PRO A 233 9.68 17.48 -24.28
C PRO A 233 10.06 16.04 -24.57
N GLU A 234 10.71 15.80 -25.71
CA GLU A 234 11.31 14.50 -26.02
C GLU A 234 12.12 14.05 -24.81
N LEU A 235 11.66 12.97 -24.15
CA LEU A 235 12.28 12.45 -22.95
C LEU A 235 13.72 12.09 -23.30
N SER A 236 14.67 12.94 -22.88
CA SER A 236 16.10 12.65 -23.00
C SER A 236 16.47 11.62 -21.94
N VAL A 237 16.03 10.37 -22.15
CA VAL A 237 16.43 9.22 -21.33
C VAL A 237 17.94 9.08 -21.47
N THR A 238 18.67 9.08 -20.35
CA THR A 238 20.13 8.83 -20.35
C THR A 238 20.50 7.58 -19.55
N LYS A 239 19.54 7.01 -18.81
CA LYS A 239 19.67 5.76 -18.06
C LYS A 239 18.28 5.18 -17.81
N LEU A 240 18.19 3.85 -17.77
CA LEU A 240 17.00 3.12 -17.34
C LEU A 240 17.20 2.56 -15.93
N ASN A 241 16.28 2.89 -15.04
CA ASN A 241 16.12 2.29 -13.72
C ASN A 241 15.00 1.24 -13.81
N VAL A 242 15.34 -0.04 -13.62
CA VAL A 242 14.43 -1.16 -13.83
C VAL A 242 14.22 -1.91 -12.52
N SER A 243 12.96 -2.17 -12.17
CA SER A 243 12.58 -3.06 -11.07
C SER A 243 11.72 -4.21 -11.57
N ALA A 244 11.88 -5.39 -10.96
CA ALA A 244 11.10 -6.58 -11.29
C ALA A 244 10.69 -7.34 -10.03
N SER A 245 9.43 -7.81 -9.99
CA SER A 245 8.89 -8.60 -8.89
C SER A 245 8.02 -9.74 -9.39
N VAL A 246 7.84 -10.76 -8.56
CA VAL A 246 6.98 -11.92 -8.87
C VAL A 246 5.70 -11.85 -8.03
N ARG A 247 4.59 -12.38 -8.56
CA ARG A 247 3.32 -12.47 -7.83
C ARG A 247 3.44 -13.34 -6.58
N TYR A 248 4.15 -14.46 -6.72
CA TYR A 248 4.37 -15.39 -5.62
C TYR A 248 5.86 -15.66 -5.49
N ALA A 249 6.48 -15.23 -4.38
CA ALA A 249 7.90 -15.52 -4.15
C ALA A 249 8.19 -17.03 -4.03
N ILE A 250 7.16 -17.82 -3.72
CA ILE A 250 7.21 -19.29 -3.62
C ILE A 250 5.95 -19.85 -4.28
N THR A 251 6.11 -20.94 -5.03
CA THR A 251 5.05 -21.50 -5.87
C THR A 251 4.99 -23.02 -5.73
N GLY A 252 3.91 -23.66 -6.18
CA GLY A 252 3.92 -25.12 -6.42
C GLY A 252 4.91 -25.52 -7.53
N ARG A 253 5.11 -26.83 -7.75
CA ARG A 253 5.91 -27.36 -8.89
C ARG A 253 5.29 -27.14 -10.28
N GLN A 254 4.02 -26.75 -10.32
CA GLN A 254 3.23 -26.46 -11.51
C GLN A 254 2.28 -25.29 -11.21
N GLY A 255 1.75 -24.69 -12.26
CA GLY A 255 0.83 -23.54 -12.19
C GLY A 255 1.44 -22.30 -12.79
N THR A 256 0.73 -21.18 -12.63
CA THR A 256 1.08 -19.93 -13.31
C THR A 256 1.80 -18.98 -12.35
N GLN A 257 2.94 -18.45 -12.80
CA GLN A 257 3.62 -17.32 -12.16
C GLN A 257 3.41 -16.05 -12.98
N THR A 258 3.48 -14.88 -12.34
CA THR A 258 3.49 -13.59 -13.05
C THR A 258 4.67 -12.74 -12.59
N VAL A 259 5.41 -12.19 -13.55
CA VAL A 259 6.44 -11.18 -13.32
C VAL A 259 5.88 -9.81 -13.67
N PHE A 260 6.14 -8.84 -12.81
CA PHE A 260 5.83 -7.43 -12.98
C PHE A 260 7.14 -6.68 -13.20
N VAL A 261 7.19 -5.81 -14.21
CA VAL A 261 8.38 -5.01 -14.53
C VAL A 261 7.99 -3.54 -14.64
N TYR A 262 8.77 -2.68 -14.00
CA TYR A 262 8.65 -1.23 -14.08
C TYR A 262 9.95 -0.63 -14.59
N VAL A 263 9.82 0.34 -15.50
CA VAL A 263 10.93 1.00 -16.19
C VAL A 263 10.78 2.51 -16.05
N ASN A 264 11.74 3.12 -15.38
CA ASN A 264 11.82 4.56 -15.18
C ASN A 264 13.13 5.12 -15.75
N ASP A 265 13.15 6.40 -16.11
CA ASP A 265 14.36 7.10 -16.52
C ASP A 265 15.19 7.57 -15.30
N GLN A 266 16.29 8.29 -15.56
CA GLN A 266 17.17 8.84 -14.54
C GLN A 266 16.53 9.91 -13.64
N GLN A 267 15.41 10.50 -14.07
CA GLN A 267 14.57 11.39 -13.27
C GLN A 267 13.39 10.66 -12.62
N HIS A 268 13.39 9.32 -12.62
CA HIS A 268 12.32 8.47 -12.11
C HIS A 268 10.97 8.63 -12.84
N ARG A 269 10.99 9.10 -14.10
CA ARG A 269 9.79 9.20 -14.93
C ARG A 269 9.54 7.88 -15.67
N PRO A 270 8.28 7.43 -15.80
CA PRO A 270 7.97 6.18 -16.50
C PRO A 270 8.38 6.24 -17.97
N VAL A 271 9.04 5.18 -18.45
CA VAL A 271 9.44 5.05 -19.86
C VAL A 271 8.41 4.18 -20.58
N ARG A 272 7.55 4.80 -21.40
CA ARG A 272 6.60 4.09 -22.27
C ARG A 272 7.31 3.50 -23.48
N GLY A 273 6.92 2.30 -23.90
CA GLY A 273 7.39 1.65 -25.12
C GLY A 273 8.77 1.02 -24.99
N ALA A 274 9.27 0.83 -23.77
CA ALA A 274 10.47 0.04 -23.53
C ALA A 274 10.17 -1.44 -23.78
N ASP A 275 11.04 -2.08 -24.57
CA ASP A 275 10.98 -3.50 -24.84
C ASP A 275 11.53 -4.26 -23.63
N VAL A 276 10.75 -5.20 -23.12
CA VAL A 276 11.11 -6.00 -21.95
C VAL A 276 11.15 -7.47 -22.31
N LYS A 277 12.26 -8.12 -21.94
CA LYS A 277 12.47 -9.56 -22.07
C LYS A 277 12.89 -10.13 -20.75
N MET A 278 12.54 -11.39 -20.49
CA MET A 278 13.11 -12.12 -19.37
C MET A 278 13.65 -13.49 -19.78
N VAL A 279 14.63 -13.94 -19.03
CA VAL A 279 15.14 -15.31 -19.04
C VAL A 279 14.88 -15.92 -17.67
N VAL A 280 14.12 -17.01 -17.65
CA VAL A 280 13.85 -17.80 -16.44
C VAL A 280 14.79 -19.00 -16.46
N HIS A 281 15.66 -19.09 -15.45
CA HIS A 281 16.72 -20.09 -15.37
C HIS A 281 16.27 -21.33 -14.59
N TYR A 282 15.90 -22.39 -15.31
CA TYR A 282 15.62 -23.71 -14.76
C TYR A 282 16.79 -24.67 -14.99
N GLN A 283 16.87 -25.76 -14.21
CA GLN A 283 17.87 -26.83 -14.47
C GLN A 283 17.64 -27.53 -15.81
N SER A 284 16.37 -27.64 -16.24
CA SER A 284 15.99 -28.19 -17.54
C SER A 284 16.43 -27.31 -18.71
N GLY A 285 16.80 -26.06 -18.44
CA GLY A 285 17.23 -25.07 -19.43
C GLY A 285 16.49 -23.75 -19.33
N ASP A 286 17.06 -22.72 -19.94
CA ASP A 286 16.52 -21.37 -19.95
C ASP A 286 15.19 -21.28 -20.71
N GLN A 287 14.21 -20.60 -20.12
CA GLN A 287 12.99 -20.19 -20.81
C GLN A 287 13.01 -18.69 -21.06
N ARG A 288 12.70 -18.28 -22.29
CA ARG A 288 12.71 -16.87 -22.69
C ARG A 288 11.30 -16.40 -22.95
N TYR A 289 10.98 -15.22 -22.43
CA TYR A 289 9.67 -14.62 -22.62
C TYR A 289 9.82 -13.16 -23.00
N ASP A 290 9.10 -12.76 -24.02
CA ASP A 290 8.89 -11.36 -24.38
C ASP A 290 7.62 -10.84 -23.69
N PHE A 291 7.68 -9.59 -23.26
CA PHE A 291 6.56 -8.85 -22.71
C PHE A 291 5.96 -7.97 -23.80
N GLU A 292 4.74 -7.50 -23.58
CA GLU A 292 4.28 -6.31 -24.29
C GLU A 292 5.17 -5.11 -23.91
N PRO A 293 5.46 -4.18 -24.83
CA PRO A 293 6.18 -2.96 -24.51
C PRO A 293 5.53 -2.22 -23.34
N THR A 294 6.33 -1.53 -22.53
CA THR A 294 5.80 -0.81 -21.36
C THR A 294 4.71 0.19 -21.74
N ASN A 295 3.65 0.25 -20.94
CA ASN A 295 2.56 1.20 -21.16
C ASN A 295 2.95 2.62 -20.69
N ASP A 296 2.01 3.57 -20.70
CA ASP A 296 2.22 4.97 -20.28
C ASP A 296 2.76 5.13 -18.85
N SER A 297 2.72 4.08 -18.04
CA SER A 297 3.25 4.04 -16.69
C SER A 297 4.59 3.36 -16.53
N GLY A 298 5.27 3.04 -17.64
CA GLY A 298 6.54 2.31 -17.60
C GLY A 298 6.36 0.86 -17.13
N PHE A 299 5.12 0.38 -17.08
CA PHE A 299 4.77 -0.93 -16.54
C PHE A 299 4.49 -1.93 -17.65
N THR A 300 4.95 -3.16 -17.44
CA THR A 300 4.50 -4.33 -18.17
C THR A 300 4.50 -5.56 -17.25
N LYS A 301 3.78 -6.61 -17.63
CA LYS A 301 3.74 -7.86 -16.89
C LYS A 301 3.70 -9.05 -17.83
N ARG A 302 4.23 -10.18 -17.37
CA ARG A 302 4.18 -11.44 -18.10
C ARG A 302 3.82 -12.58 -17.17
N SER A 303 2.76 -13.30 -17.54
CA SER A 303 2.44 -14.58 -16.93
C SER A 303 3.08 -15.73 -17.73
N PHE A 304 3.51 -16.76 -17.03
CA PHE A 304 4.08 -17.97 -17.61
C PHE A 304 3.78 -19.20 -16.76
N GLU A 305 3.77 -20.36 -17.41
CA GLU A 305 3.64 -21.64 -16.73
C GLU A 305 4.97 -22.06 -16.12
N ILE A 306 4.91 -22.48 -14.85
CA ILE A 306 6.07 -22.90 -14.08
C ILE A 306 6.51 -24.28 -14.57
N GLN A 307 7.79 -24.42 -14.88
CA GLN A 307 8.37 -25.72 -15.20
C GLN A 307 8.73 -26.49 -13.93
N SER A 308 8.59 -27.81 -13.99
CA SER A 308 8.96 -28.69 -12.89
C SER A 308 10.41 -28.46 -12.50
N SER A 309 10.61 -28.01 -11.26
CA SER A 309 11.91 -27.82 -10.65
C SER A 309 12.00 -28.62 -9.35
N PRO A 310 13.21 -29.02 -8.93
CA PRO A 310 13.41 -29.57 -7.59
C PRO A 310 12.89 -28.59 -6.52
N PRO A 311 12.18 -29.08 -5.49
CA PRO A 311 11.72 -28.24 -4.38
C PRO A 311 12.87 -27.48 -3.73
N GLY A 312 12.67 -26.19 -3.47
CA GLY A 312 13.65 -25.36 -2.77
C GLY A 312 14.75 -24.78 -3.61
N GLN A 313 14.75 -25.08 -4.91
CA GLN A 313 15.70 -24.46 -5.80
C GLN A 313 15.25 -23.06 -6.21
N LYS A 314 16.14 -22.08 -6.05
CA LYS A 314 15.95 -20.72 -6.56
C LYS A 314 15.87 -20.74 -8.08
N VAL A 315 14.72 -20.34 -8.63
CA VAL A 315 14.55 -20.06 -10.05
C VAL A 315 14.78 -18.57 -10.24
N VAL A 316 15.95 -18.23 -10.77
CA VAL A 316 16.34 -16.84 -11.03
C VAL A 316 15.70 -16.38 -12.34
N ILE A 317 15.24 -15.13 -12.34
CA ILE A 317 14.69 -14.46 -13.50
C ILE A 317 15.54 -13.23 -13.80
N ASP A 318 16.25 -13.27 -14.92
CA ASP A 318 16.97 -12.12 -15.47
C ASP A 318 16.00 -11.34 -16.35
N VAL A 319 15.82 -10.04 -16.05
CA VAL A 319 15.00 -9.13 -16.83
C VAL A 319 15.91 -8.15 -17.55
N THR A 320 15.76 -8.08 -18.88
CA THR A 320 16.48 -7.14 -19.74
C THR A 320 15.48 -6.18 -20.35
N VAL A 321 15.78 -4.89 -20.23
CA VAL A 321 14.96 -3.80 -20.78
C VAL A 321 15.79 -3.01 -21.77
N THR A 322 15.23 -2.76 -22.95
CA THR A 322 15.82 -1.94 -23.99
C THR A 322 14.88 -0.79 -24.36
N TYR A 323 15.41 0.42 -24.45
CA TYR A 323 14.68 1.58 -24.93
C TYR A 323 15.63 2.48 -25.71
N SER A 324 15.35 2.70 -27.00
CA SER A 324 16.28 3.33 -27.94
C SER A 324 17.67 2.68 -27.87
N ASP A 325 18.72 3.43 -27.54
CA ASP A 325 20.10 2.92 -27.43
C ASP A 325 20.47 2.42 -26.02
N PHE A 326 19.54 2.50 -25.05
CA PHE A 326 19.81 2.12 -23.66
C PHE A 326 19.35 0.70 -23.38
N THR A 327 20.20 -0.07 -22.69
CA THR A 327 19.86 -1.38 -22.15
C THR A 327 20.19 -1.41 -20.67
N SER A 328 19.27 -1.93 -19.85
CA SER A 328 19.46 -2.13 -18.41
C SER A 328 18.91 -3.49 -18.02
N THR A 329 19.50 -4.10 -16.99
CA THR A 329 19.10 -5.41 -16.51
C THR A 329 18.82 -5.37 -15.01
N THR A 330 17.90 -6.21 -14.57
CA THR A 330 17.62 -6.46 -13.16
C THR A 330 17.31 -7.94 -12.95
N GLN A 331 17.31 -8.38 -11.70
CA GLN A 331 17.02 -9.77 -11.35
C GLN A 331 15.89 -9.85 -10.33
N THR A 332 15.05 -10.86 -10.49
CA THR A 332 14.12 -11.32 -9.46
C THR A 332 14.17 -12.83 -9.37
N PHE A 333 13.42 -13.44 -8.47
CA PHE A 333 13.38 -14.90 -8.36
C PHE A 333 12.10 -15.39 -7.70
N PHE A 334 11.83 -16.66 -7.88
CA PHE A 334 10.85 -17.40 -7.07
C PHE A 334 11.39 -18.79 -6.73
N LEU A 335 10.71 -19.47 -5.80
CA LEU A 335 11.09 -20.80 -5.32
C LEU A 335 9.94 -21.78 -5.54
N PRO A 336 10.07 -22.75 -6.46
CA PRO A 336 9.14 -23.87 -6.52
C PRO A 336 9.29 -24.76 -5.28
N TRP A 337 8.18 -25.04 -4.59
CA TRP A 337 8.12 -25.84 -3.37
C TRP A 337 6.89 -26.76 -3.42
N LEU A 338 7.06 -27.99 -2.92
CA LEU A 338 6.14 -29.16 -2.99
C LEU A 338 6.00 -29.84 -4.37
#